data_AF-A0A971Q0A6-F1
#
_entry.id   AF-A0A971Q0A6-F1
#
_cell.length_a   1.000
_cell.length_b   1.000
_cell.length_c   1.000
_cell.angle_alpha   90.00
_cell.angle_beta   90.00
_cell.angle_gamma   90.00
#
_symmetry.space_group_name_H-M   'P 1'
#
loop_
_entity.id
_entity.type
_entity.pdbx_description
1 polymer ?
#
loop_
_entity_poly.entity_id
_entity_poly.type
_entity_poly.pdbx_seq_one_letter_code
_entity_poly.pdbx_strand_id
1 'polypeptide(L)'
;MDGPKVYADVTFAINLLMDFIILWVTARLAGSRVIYFRLFTAALLGAVYSVLYLYFAMTLYYSVPAKLLFSCLLLVIGLAPHSWTEFKKALVYFYGISFTVAGASIA
;
A
#
# COMPACT_ATOMS: atom_id res chain seq x y z
N MET A 1 7.88 16.65 -27.76
CA MET A 1 6.67 15.94 -27.30
C MET A 1 7.00 15.34 -25.95
N ASP A 2 7.14 16.19 -24.95
CA ASP A 2 7.55 15.82 -23.60
C ASP A 2 6.32 15.28 -22.87
N GLY A 3 6.03 14.00 -23.08
CA GLY A 3 5.15 13.28 -22.16
C GLY A 3 5.75 13.39 -20.75
N PRO A 4 4.94 13.47 -19.68
CA PRO A 4 5.47 13.43 -18.33
C PRO A 4 6.35 12.19 -18.25
N LYS A 5 7.67 12.39 -18.12
CA LYS A 5 8.63 11.30 -17.91
C LYS A 5 8.38 10.82 -16.50
N VAL A 6 7.31 10.05 -16.35
CA VAL A 6 7.06 9.38 -15.11
C VAL A 6 8.10 8.28 -15.04
N TYR A 7 9.06 8.48 -14.14
CA TYR A 7 10.10 7.52 -13.88
C TYR A 7 9.46 6.32 -13.18
N ALA A 8 9.02 5.34 -13.97
CA ALA A 8 8.43 4.10 -13.48
C ALA A 8 9.31 3.47 -12.38
N ASP A 9 10.63 3.56 -12.54
CA ASP A 9 11.64 3.07 -11.61
C ASP A 9 11.56 3.79 -10.24
N VAL A 10 11.42 5.13 -10.26
CA VAL A 10 11.31 5.96 -9.06
C VAL A 10 9.94 5.74 -8.39
N THR A 11 8.86 5.70 -9.19
CA THR A 11 7.52 5.39 -8.71
C THR A 11 7.49 4.01 -8.07
N PHE A 12 8.10 3.01 -8.68
CA PHE A 12 8.22 1.66 -8.13
C PHE A 12 8.94 1.67 -6.78
N ALA A 13 10.13 2.30 -6.72
CA ALA A 13 10.93 2.33 -5.49
C ALA A 13 10.21 3.05 -4.34
N ILE A 14 9.57 4.19 -4.62
CA ILE A 14 8.82 4.95 -3.61
C ILE A 14 7.61 4.15 -3.12
N ASN A 15 6.82 3.56 -4.02
CA ASN A 15 5.66 2.76 -3.62
C ASN A 15 6.07 1.51 -2.85
N LEU A 16 7.15 0.83 -3.26
CA LEU A 16 7.69 -0.33 -2.55
C LEU A 16 8.10 0.04 -1.12
N LEU A 17 8.84 1.15 -0.96
CA LEU A 17 9.29 1.61 0.35
C LEU A 17 8.10 2.05 1.22
N MET A 18 7.18 2.84 0.67
CA MET A 18 5.98 3.31 1.38
C MET A 18 5.10 2.15 1.83
N ASP A 19 4.73 1.25 0.92
CA ASP A 19 3.88 0.10 1.22
C ASP A 19 4.53 -0.78 2.28
N PHE A 20 5.85 -0.99 2.21
CA PHE A 20 6.58 -1.75 3.22
C PHE A 20 6.54 -1.07 4.59
N ILE A 21 6.80 0.24 4.66
CA ILE A 21 6.77 1.00 5.93
C ILE A 21 5.36 1.00 6.51
N ILE A 22 4.32 1.28 5.71
CA ILE A 22 2.94 1.32 6.15
C ILE A 22 2.51 -0.05 6.69
N LEU A 23 2.79 -1.13 5.95
CA LEU A 23 2.45 -2.48 6.40
C LEU A 23 3.24 -2.88 7.66
N TRP A 24 4.51 -2.50 7.76
CA TRP A 24 5.34 -2.77 8.92
C TRP A 24 4.82 -2.05 10.18
N VAL A 25 4.53 -0.74 10.07
CA VAL A 25 3.95 0.03 11.18
C VAL A 25 2.56 -0.51 11.54
N THR A 26 1.74 -0.84 10.54
CA THR A 26 0.41 -1.42 10.77
C THR A 26 0.49 -2.75 11.50
N ALA A 27 1.40 -3.65 11.11
CA ALA A 27 1.60 -4.93 11.79
C ALA A 27 2.04 -4.73 13.26
N ARG A 28 2.94 -3.76 13.48
CA ARG A 28 3.44 -3.42 14.82
C ARG A 28 2.35 -2.84 15.72
N LEU A 29 1.52 -1.93 15.20
CA LEU A 29 0.40 -1.32 15.93
C LEU A 29 -0.77 -2.28 16.14
N ALA A 30 -1.03 -3.16 15.17
CA ALA A 30 -2.04 -4.21 15.28
C ALA A 30 -1.64 -5.32 16.26
N GLY A 31 -0.40 -5.34 16.73
CA GLY A 31 0.12 -6.41 17.59
C GLY A 31 0.27 -7.75 16.87
N SER A 32 0.33 -7.74 15.54
CA SER A 32 0.46 -8.94 14.72
C SER A 32 1.93 -9.38 14.61
N ARG A 33 2.17 -10.67 14.34
CA ARG A 33 3.52 -11.18 14.12
C ARG A 33 4.08 -10.58 12.83
N VAL A 34 5.12 -9.76 12.97
CA VAL A 34 5.83 -9.15 11.86
C VAL A 34 6.67 -10.22 11.16
N ILE A 35 6.22 -10.68 9.99
CA ILE A 35 6.98 -11.58 9.13
C ILE A 35 7.49 -10.75 7.95
N TYR A 36 8.76 -10.33 8.01
CA TYR A 36 9.39 -9.44 7.03
C TYR A 36 9.24 -9.93 5.58
N PHE A 37 9.34 -11.24 5.35
CA PHE A 37 9.16 -11.82 4.01
C PHE A 37 7.74 -11.58 3.47
N ARG A 38 6.71 -11.77 4.31
CA ARG A 38 5.30 -11.57 3.91
C ARG A 38 4.99 -10.11 3.65
N LEU A 39 5.55 -9.22 4.47
CA LEU A 39 5.46 -7.77 4.31
C LEU A 39 6.14 -7.32 3.02
N PHE A 40 7.33 -7.86 2.73
CA PHE A 40 8.04 -7.57 1.49
C PHE A 40 7.28 -8.08 0.25
N THR A 41 6.74 -9.29 0.28
CA THR A 41 5.93 -9.80 -0.84
C THR A 41 4.66 -8.98 -1.06
N ALA A 42 4.01 -8.53 0.02
CA ALA A 42 2.85 -7.64 -0.08
C ALA A 42 3.26 -6.28 -0.69
N ALA A 43 4.30 -5.64 -0.16
CA ALA A 43 4.80 -4.38 -0.69
C ALA A 43 5.26 -4.49 -2.16
N LEU A 44 5.86 -5.61 -2.55
CA LEU A 44 6.26 -5.88 -3.93
C LEU A 44 5.03 -5.94 -4.86
N LEU A 45 3.96 -6.62 -4.43
CA LEU A 45 2.69 -6.64 -5.17
C LEU A 45 2.06 -5.24 -5.28
N GLY A 46 2.14 -4.43 -4.21
CA GLY A 46 1.71 -3.03 -4.20
C GLY A 46 2.48 -2.17 -5.20
N ALA A 47 3.81 -2.27 -5.20
CA ALA A 47 4.68 -1.55 -6.11
C ALA A 47 4.46 -1.95 -7.57
N VAL A 48 4.34 -3.25 -7.86
CA VAL A 48 4.02 -3.76 -9.21
C VAL A 48 2.65 -3.25 -9.67
N TYR A 49 1.64 -3.28 -8.80
CA TYR A 49 0.33 -2.73 -9.12
C TYR A 49 0.38 -1.23 -9.42
N SER A 50 1.16 -0.46 -8.66
CA SER A 50 1.32 0.98 -8.87
C SER A 50 1.97 1.30 -10.22
N VAL A 51 2.99 0.54 -10.64
CA VAL A 51 3.62 0.68 -11.97
C VAL A 51 2.68 0.27 -13.10
N LEU A 52 1.96 -0.86 -12.95
CA LEU A 52 0.96 -1.29 -13.93
C LEU A 52 -0.17 -0.27 -14.07
N TYR A 53 -0.64 0.29 -12.95
CA TYR A 53 -1.64 1.36 -12.92
C TYR A 53 -1.16 2.61 -13.67
N LEU A 54 0.11 2.97 -13.49
CA LEU A 54 0.72 4.10 -14.18
C LEU A 54 0.76 3.89 -15.71
N TYR A 55 1.11 2.68 -16.15
CA TYR A 55 1.26 2.36 -17.56
C TYR A 55 -0.09 2.20 -18.28
N PHE A 56 -1.09 1.63 -17.60
CA PHE A 56 -2.38 1.34 -18.23
C PHE A 56 -3.33 2.55 -18.32
N ALA A 57 -3.00 3.70 -17.70
CA ALA A 57 -3.78 4.95 -17.74
C ALA A 57 -5.30 4.72 -17.70
N MET A 58 -5.75 3.72 -16.94
CA MET A 58 -7.09 3.16 -17.08
C MET A 58 -8.07 4.12 -16.39
N THR A 59 -8.69 4.98 -17.20
CA THR A 59 -9.62 6.05 -16.79
C THR A 59 -10.81 5.59 -15.94
N LEU A 60 -11.09 4.29 -15.90
CA LEU A 60 -12.16 3.66 -15.09
C LEU A 60 -11.74 3.28 -13.66
N TYR A 61 -10.44 3.20 -13.34
CA TYR A 61 -9.93 2.80 -12.01
C TYR A 61 -9.38 3.95 -11.17
N TYR A 62 -9.62 5.20 -11.60
CA TYR A 62 -9.35 6.41 -10.83
C TYR A 62 -10.25 6.56 -9.58
N SER A 63 -11.12 5.57 -9.31
CA SER A 63 -12.02 5.56 -8.18
C SER A 63 -11.27 5.16 -6.91
N VAL A 64 -11.28 6.06 -5.90
CA VAL A 64 -10.94 5.82 -4.50
C VAL A 64 -11.24 4.38 -4.00
N PRO A 65 -12.39 3.75 -4.31
CA PRO A 65 -12.68 2.36 -3.92
C PRO A 65 -11.72 1.29 -4.45
N ALA A 66 -11.11 1.43 -5.63
CA ALA A 66 -10.18 0.44 -6.18
C ALA A 66 -8.86 0.41 -5.39
N LYS A 67 -8.34 1.59 -5.01
CA LYS A 67 -7.24 1.73 -4.06
C LYS A 67 -7.59 1.12 -2.70
N LEU A 68 -8.85 1.29 -2.29
CA LEU A 68 -9.40 0.82 -1.01
C LEU A 68 -9.46 -0.72 -0.92
N LEU A 69 -9.82 -1.37 -2.04
CA LEU A 69 -9.84 -2.83 -2.13
C LEU A 69 -8.42 -3.41 -2.23
N PHE A 70 -7.52 -2.73 -2.94
CA PHE A 70 -6.14 -3.20 -3.10
C PHE A 70 -5.36 -3.13 -1.78
N SER A 71 -5.55 -2.07 -0.99
CA SER A 71 -4.96 -1.97 0.36
C SER A 71 -5.48 -3.06 1.31
N CYS A 72 -6.77 -3.41 1.22
CA CYS A 72 -7.32 -4.57 1.94
C CYS A 72 -6.61 -5.87 1.55
N LEU A 73 -6.32 -6.07 0.26
CA LEU A 73 -5.60 -7.24 -0.24
C LEU A 73 -4.18 -7.33 0.36
N LEU A 74 -3.48 -6.19 0.39
CA LEU A 74 -2.14 -6.06 0.98
C LEU A 74 -2.14 -6.37 2.47
N LEU A 75 -3.16 -5.93 3.21
CA LEU A 75 -3.32 -6.23 4.64
C LEU A 75 -3.56 -7.72 4.89
N VAL A 76 -4.39 -8.37 4.08
CA VAL A 76 -4.65 -9.81 4.19
C VAL A 76 -3.38 -10.61 3.89
N ILE A 77 -2.67 -10.28 2.81
CA ILE A 77 -1.43 -10.98 2.41
C ILE A 77 -0.29 -10.70 3.39
N GLY A 78 -0.11 -9.45 3.79
CA GLY A 78 1.00 -9.00 4.63
C GLY A 78 0.85 -9.38 6.10
N LEU A 79 -0.34 -9.19 6.68
CA LEU A 79 -0.59 -9.44 8.11
C LEU A 79 -1.23 -10.81 8.39
N ALA A 80 -2.02 -11.39 7.46
CA ALA A 80 -2.93 -12.53 7.71
C ALA A 80 -3.57 -12.45 9.10
N PRO A 81 -4.45 -11.46 9.31
CA PRO A 81 -5.15 -11.33 10.59
C PRO A 81 -5.91 -12.62 10.87
N HIS A 82 -5.76 -13.13 12.09
CA HIS A 82 -6.37 -14.40 12.50
C HIS A 82 -7.83 -14.20 12.93
N SER A 83 -8.21 -12.96 13.25
CA SER A 83 -9.56 -12.58 13.66
C SER A 83 -10.08 -11.35 12.91
N TRP A 84 -11.41 -11.25 12.78
CA TRP A 84 -12.08 -10.09 12.18
C TRP A 84 -11.78 -8.79 12.94
N THR A 85 -11.56 -8.90 14.26
CA THR A 85 -11.21 -7.77 15.14
C THR A 85 -9.81 -7.24 14.85
N GLU A 86 -8.84 -8.12 14.61
CA GLU A 86 -7.49 -7.75 14.15
C GLU A 86 -7.52 -7.10 12.78
N PHE A 87 -8.32 -7.63 11.86
CA PHE A 87 -8.46 -7.05 10.53
C PHE A 87 -9.00 -5.62 10.57
N LYS A 88 -10.04 -5.36 11.37
CA LYS A 88 -10.58 -3.99 11.56
C LYS A 88 -9.55 -3.04 12.18
N LYS A 89 -8.82 -3.48 13.20
CA LYS A 89 -7.74 -2.67 13.80
C LYS A 89 -6.65 -2.34 12.78
N ALA A 90 -6.20 -3.34 12.03
CA ALA A 90 -5.20 -3.18 10.99
C ALA A 90 -5.68 -2.21 9.90
N LEU A 91 -6.95 -2.27 9.50
CA LEU A 91 -7.57 -1.33 8.57
C LEU A 91 -7.50 0.11 9.09
N VAL A 92 -7.93 0.35 10.33
CA VAL A 92 -7.91 1.69 10.94
C VAL A 92 -6.49 2.24 11.01
N TYR A 93 -5.52 1.44 11.43
CA TYR A 93 -4.12 1.86 11.49
C TYR A 93 -3.55 2.12 10.09
N PHE A 94 -3.82 1.24 9.12
CA PHE A 94 -3.38 1.41 7.75
C PHE A 94 -3.88 2.72 7.14
N TYR A 95 -5.18 3.02 7.29
CA TYR A 95 -5.74 4.27 6.79
C TYR A 95 -5.21 5.49 7.53
N GLY A 96 -5.05 5.40 8.86
CA GLY A 96 -4.45 6.46 9.65
C GLY A 96 -3.05 6.81 9.17
N ILE A 97 -2.17 5.81 9.03
CA ILE A 97 -0.80 6.00 8.55
C ILE A 97 -0.78 6.50 7.11
N SER A 98 -1.60 5.92 6.23
CA SER A 98 -1.68 6.35 4.82
C SER A 98 -2.11 7.80 4.69
N PHE A 99 -3.06 8.25 5.54
CA PHE A 99 -3.51 9.64 5.56
C PHE A 99 -2.43 10.58 6.09
N THR A 100 -1.69 10.18 7.13
CA THR A 100 -0.54 10.93 7.64
C THR A 100 0.57 11.06 6.58
N VAL A 101 0.89 9.96 5.89
CA VAL A 101 1.90 9.94 4.82
C VAL A 101 1.46 10.82 3.64
N ALA A 102 0.20 10.73 3.23
CA ALA A 102 -0.35 11.58 2.18
C ALA A 102 -0.32 13.07 2.58
N GLY A 103 -0.72 13.41 3.81
CA GLY A 103 -0.63 14.77 4.32
C GLY A 103 0.80 15.29 4.38
N ALA A 104 1.75 14.47 4.83
CA ALA A 104 3.16 14.83 4.88
C ALA A 104 3.79 15.02 3.49
N SER A 105 3.26 14.38 2.45
CA SER A 105 3.72 14.59 1.08
C SER A 105 3.23 15.89 0.43
N ILE A 106 2.19 16.51 1.00
CA ILE A 106 1.57 17.75 0.51
C ILE A 106 2.13 18.99 1.24
N ALA A 107 2.61 18.81 2.48
CA ALA A 107 3.22 19.86 3.30
C ALA A 107 4.67 20.17 2.87
#